data_AF-A0A9D3MIA0-F1
#
_entry.id   AF-A0A9D3MIA0-F1
#
_cell.length_a   1.000
_cell.length_b   1.000
_cell.length_c   1.000
_cell.angle_alpha   90.00
_cell.angle_beta   90.00
_cell.angle_gamma   90.00
#
_symmetry.space_group_name_H-M   'P 1'
#
loop_
_entity.id
_entity.type
_entity.pdbx_description
1 polymer ?
#
loop_
_entity_poly.entity_id
_entity_poly.type
_entity_poly.pdbx_seq_one_letter_code
_entity_poly.pdbx_strand_id
1 'polypeptide(L)'
;MGNLLKVLTCTELEQGPNFFLDFENAQPTDCEKEVWNQVNAVLQDSESILCGLQAYKGAGQEIREAIQNPNDMLMQERAWNSVCPLVIRLKKFYGFSSG
;
A
#
# COMPACT_ATOMS: atom_id res chain seq x y z
N MET A 1 11.05 22.77 -14.13
CA MET A 1 10.36 22.91 -12.83
C MET A 1 9.87 24.33 -12.50
N GLY A 2 10.35 25.41 -13.16
CA GLY A 2 9.92 26.79 -12.86
C GLY A 2 8.55 27.25 -13.41
N ASN A 3 8.00 26.57 -14.42
CA ASN A 3 6.72 26.96 -15.02
C ASN A 3 5.51 26.59 -14.14
N LEU A 4 5.53 25.43 -13.50
CA LEU A 4 4.45 25.00 -12.59
C LEU A 4 4.36 25.89 -11.33
N LEU A 5 5.50 26.30 -10.77
CA LEU A 5 5.53 27.19 -9.61
C LEU A 5 5.00 28.59 -9.95
N LYS A 6 5.38 29.15 -11.11
CA LYS A 6 4.84 30.44 -11.59
C LYS A 6 3.33 30.44 -11.80
N VAL A 7 2.75 29.28 -12.13
CA VAL A 7 1.30 29.11 -12.33
C VAL A 7 0.58 28.97 -10.98
N LEU A 8 1.15 28.22 -10.03
CA LEU A 8 0.54 28.03 -8.69
C LEU A 8 0.57 29.28 -7.81
N THR A 9 1.54 30.19 -8.00
CA THR A 9 1.67 31.43 -7.22
C THR A 9 1.05 32.67 -7.89
N CYS A 10 0.48 32.57 -9.09
CA CYS A 10 -0.08 33.72 -9.81
C CYS A 10 -1.52 34.01 -9.40
N THR A 11 -1.70 34.88 -8.40
CA THR A 11 -3.00 35.44 -7.97
C THR A 11 -3.55 36.56 -8.87
N GLU A 12 -2.93 36.85 -10.03
CA GLU A 12 -3.22 38.05 -10.85
C GLU A 12 -3.66 37.81 -12.30
N LEU A 13 -4.16 36.62 -12.65
CA LEU A 13 -4.78 36.41 -13.96
C LEU A 13 -6.29 36.18 -13.81
N GLU A 14 -7.06 37.26 -13.89
CA GLU A 14 -8.54 37.20 -13.90
C GLU A 14 -9.10 36.32 -15.05
N GLN A 15 -8.29 36.03 -16.08
CA GLN A 15 -8.55 35.02 -17.12
C GLN A 15 -7.26 34.30 -17.56
N GLY A 16 -6.56 33.66 -16.62
CA GLY A 16 -5.37 32.87 -16.92
C GLY A 16 -5.71 31.59 -17.70
N PRO A 17 -4.80 31.05 -18.55
CA PRO A 17 -5.04 29.79 -19.24
C PRO A 17 -5.34 28.68 -18.22
N ASN A 18 -6.54 28.10 -18.30
CA ASN A 18 -6.92 26.95 -17.51
C ASN A 18 -6.08 25.75 -17.95
N PHE A 19 -5.00 25.47 -17.22
CA PHE A 19 -4.24 24.25 -17.39
C PHE A 19 -5.02 23.11 -16.76
N PHE A 20 -5.65 22.28 -17.60
CA PHE A 20 -6.24 21.02 -17.15
C PHE A 20 -5.11 20.00 -17.03
N LEU A 21 -4.77 19.65 -15.79
CA LEU A 21 -3.87 18.55 -15.46
C LEU A 21 -4.73 17.33 -15.18
N ASP A 22 -4.77 16.41 -16.15
CA ASP A 22 -5.44 15.14 -15.98
C ASP A 22 -4.53 14.19 -15.18
N PHE A 23 -4.72 14.19 -13.86
CA PHE A 23 -4.02 13.25 -12.97
C PHE A 23 -4.62 11.84 -13.00
N GLU A 24 -5.83 11.66 -13.54
CA GLU A 24 -6.49 10.35 -13.64
C GLU A 24 -6.05 9.58 -14.89
N ASN A 25 -5.86 10.26 -16.03
CA ASN A 25 -5.47 9.63 -17.30
C ASN A 25 -4.12 10.13 -17.84
N ALA A 26 -3.21 10.54 -16.96
CA ALA A 26 -1.87 10.96 -17.35
C ALA A 26 -1.20 9.89 -18.24
N GLN A 27 -0.85 10.28 -19.47
CA GLN A 27 -0.16 9.40 -20.41
C GLN A 27 1.35 9.65 -20.33
N PRO A 28 2.18 8.62 -20.08
CA PRO A 28 3.62 8.79 -20.04
C PRO A 28 4.17 9.17 -21.42
N THR A 29 5.08 10.13 -21.46
CA THR A 29 5.88 10.37 -22.67
C THR A 29 6.82 9.20 -22.93
N ASP A 30 7.34 9.06 -24.16
CA ASP A 30 8.25 7.95 -24.50
C ASP A 30 9.47 7.87 -23.58
N CYS A 31 9.96 9.02 -23.10
CA CYS A 31 11.06 9.10 -22.15
C CYS A 31 10.68 8.68 -20.73
N GLU A 32 9.41 8.80 -20.36
CA GLU A 32 8.91 8.50 -19.00
C GLU A 32 8.30 7.09 -18.89
N LYS A 33 7.98 6.44 -20.01
CA LYS A 33 7.33 5.12 -20.06
C LYS A 33 8.00 4.06 -19.18
N GLU A 34 9.33 4.02 -19.16
CA GLU A 34 10.07 3.05 -18.36
C GLU A 34 9.82 3.24 -16.85
N VAL A 35 9.99 4.48 -16.36
CA VAL A 35 9.75 4.85 -14.96
C VAL A 35 8.28 4.69 -14.60
N TRP A 36 7.38 5.11 -15.51
CA TRP A 36 5.94 4.97 -15.33
C TRP A 36 5.53 3.51 -15.16
N ASN A 37 6.03 2.60 -15.98
CA ASN A 37 5.70 1.18 -15.88
C ASN A 37 6.18 0.57 -14.56
N GLN A 38 7.39 0.94 -14.09
CA GLN A 38 7.91 0.47 -12.80
C GLN A 38 7.03 0.97 -11.64
N VAL A 39 6.72 2.26 -11.60
CA VAL A 39 5.90 2.86 -10.54
C VAL A 39 4.46 2.34 -10.60
N ASN A 40 3.88 2.22 -11.78
CA ASN A 40 2.51 1.73 -11.96
C ASN A 40 2.36 0.27 -11.48
N ALA A 41 3.37 -0.58 -11.69
CA ALA A 41 3.36 -1.93 -11.13
C ALA A 41 3.29 -1.93 -9.59
N VAL A 42 4.08 -1.07 -8.93
CA VAL A 42 4.04 -0.90 -7.47
C VAL A 42 2.69 -0.34 -7.01
N LEU A 43 2.14 0.65 -7.72
CA LEU A 43 0.84 1.23 -7.39
C LEU A 43 -0.31 0.22 -7.52
N GLN A 44 -0.30 -0.64 -8.54
CA GLN A 44 -1.30 -1.70 -8.68
C GLN A 44 -1.25 -2.70 -7.52
N ASP A 45 -0.05 -3.04 -7.06
CA ASP A 45 0.12 -3.90 -5.89
C ASP A 45 -0.31 -3.24 -4.57
N SER A 46 -0.23 -1.90 -4.50
CA SER A 46 -0.56 -1.14 -3.29
C SER A 46 -2.01 -1.32 -2.82
N GLU A 47 -2.96 -1.46 -3.76
CA GLU A 47 -4.37 -1.68 -3.44
C GLU A 47 -4.56 -3.04 -2.74
N SER A 48 -3.89 -4.09 -3.24
CA SER A 48 -3.88 -5.41 -2.61
C SER A 48 -3.30 -5.38 -1.19
N ILE A 49 -2.24 -4.59 -0.99
CA ILE A 49 -1.61 -4.40 0.32
C ILE A 49 -2.56 -3.70 1.29
N LEU A 50 -3.22 -2.62 0.87
CA LEU A 50 -4.19 -1.88 1.68
C LEU A 50 -5.39 -2.74 2.07
N CYS A 51 -5.99 -3.47 1.12
CA CYS A 51 -7.07 -4.41 1.43
C CYS A 51 -6.62 -5.50 2.40
N GLY A 52 -5.40 -6.02 2.22
CA GLY A 52 -4.80 -7.02 3.10
C GLY A 52 -4.63 -6.51 4.54
N LEU A 53 -4.23 -5.24 4.70
CA LEU A 53 -4.06 -4.60 5.99
C LEU A 53 -5.40 -4.30 6.67
N GLN A 54 -6.39 -3.82 5.94
CA GLN A 54 -7.75 -3.61 6.45
C GLN A 54 -8.41 -4.91 6.93
N ALA A 55 -8.17 -6.01 6.23
CA ALA A 55 -8.68 -7.33 6.60
C ALA A 55 -7.86 -8.02 7.72
N TYR A 56 -6.83 -7.38 8.27
CA TYR A 56 -5.96 -7.96 9.29
C TYR A 56 -6.65 -7.97 10.67
N LYS A 57 -7.26 -9.11 11.02
CA LYS A 57 -7.94 -9.28 12.32
C LYS A 57 -7.00 -9.64 13.48
N GLY A 58 -5.80 -10.13 13.18
CA GLY A 58 -4.89 -10.69 14.19
C GLY A 58 -5.32 -12.09 14.66
N ALA A 59 -4.53 -12.67 15.57
CA ALA A 59 -4.79 -13.97 16.22
C ALA A 59 -4.57 -13.90 17.73
N GLY A 60 -4.88 -12.73 18.33
CA GLY A 60 -4.56 -12.44 19.73
C GLY A 60 -5.30 -13.34 20.73
N GLN A 61 -6.51 -13.78 20.39
CA GLN A 61 -7.30 -14.68 21.22
C GLN A 61 -6.67 -16.07 21.25
N GLU A 62 -6.37 -16.64 20.09
CA GLU A 62 -5.77 -17.96 19.95
C GLU A 62 -4.39 -18.02 20.61
N ILE A 63 -3.58 -16.97 20.46
CA ILE A 63 -2.29 -16.83 21.15
C ILE A 63 -2.50 -16.84 22.68
N ARG A 64 -3.49 -16.08 23.19
CA ARG A 64 -3.75 -16.02 24.63
C ARG A 64 -4.21 -17.36 25.18
N GLU A 65 -5.11 -18.05 24.48
CA GLU A 65 -5.62 -19.37 24.86
C GLU A 65 -4.49 -20.42 24.90
N ALA A 66 -3.58 -20.39 23.91
CA ALA A 66 -2.40 -21.25 23.87
C ALA A 66 -1.40 -20.95 25.00
N ILE A 67 -1.17 -19.67 25.34
CA ILE A 67 -0.29 -19.31 26.47
C ILE A 67 -0.90 -19.72 27.82
N GLN A 68 -2.21 -19.59 27.97
CA GLN A 68 -2.92 -19.99 29.20
C GLN A 68 -2.93 -21.52 29.40
N ASN A 69 -2.90 -22.29 28.32
CA ASN A 69 -2.94 -23.76 28.35
C ASN A 69 -1.74 -24.36 27.58
N PRO A 70 -0.51 -24.23 28.11
CA PRO A 70 0.70 -24.61 27.39
C PRO A 70 0.82 -26.12 27.13
N ASN A 71 0.15 -26.95 27.93
CA ASN A 71 0.17 -28.41 27.77
C ASN A 71 -0.87 -28.93 26.76
N ASP A 72 -1.77 -28.08 26.27
CA ASP A 72 -2.79 -28.46 25.30
C ASP A 72 -2.27 -28.27 23.87
N MET A 73 -1.85 -29.37 23.24
CA MET A 73 -1.32 -29.35 21.87
C MET A 73 -2.34 -28.87 20.83
N LEU A 74 -3.65 -29.10 21.04
CA LEU A 74 -4.68 -28.63 20.10
C LEU A 74 -4.75 -27.10 20.07
N MET A 75 -4.58 -26.46 21.23
CA MET A 75 -4.57 -24.99 21.34
C MET A 75 -3.30 -24.39 20.76
N GLN A 76 -2.15 -25.04 20.93
CA GLN A 76 -0.90 -24.64 20.26
C GLN A 76 -1.02 -24.70 18.74
N GLU A 77 -1.56 -25.80 18.21
CA GLU A 77 -1.74 -25.98 16.77
C GLU A 77 -2.74 -24.96 16.20
N ARG A 78 -3.84 -24.70 16.90
CA ARG A 78 -4.80 -23.66 16.50
C ARG A 78 -4.15 -22.28 16.45
N ALA A 79 -3.40 -21.90 17.47
CA ALA A 79 -2.67 -20.63 17.47
C ALA A 79 -1.65 -20.55 16.32
N TRP A 80 -0.90 -21.62 16.09
CA TRP A 80 0.06 -21.69 14.99
C TRP A 80 -0.59 -21.54 13.62
N ASN A 81 -1.70 -22.24 13.38
CA ASN A 81 -2.46 -22.20 12.13
C ASN A 81 -3.10 -20.83 11.88
N SER A 82 -3.51 -20.13 12.94
CA SER A 82 -4.02 -18.75 12.82
C SER A 82 -2.90 -17.73 12.62
N VAL A 83 -1.74 -17.89 13.26
CA VAL A 83 -0.62 -16.93 13.20
C VAL A 83 0.18 -17.04 11.91
N CYS A 84 0.46 -18.24 11.41
CA CYS A 84 1.23 -18.46 10.18
C CYS A 84 0.78 -17.59 8.99
N PRO A 85 -0.49 -17.61 8.57
CA PRO A 85 -0.95 -16.80 7.43
C PRO A 85 -0.85 -15.29 7.71
N LEU A 86 -1.00 -14.86 8.97
CA LEU A 86 -0.86 -13.47 9.36
C LEU A 86 0.59 -12.99 9.23
N VAL A 87 1.55 -13.81 9.68
CA VAL A 87 2.98 -13.49 9.54
C VAL A 87 3.41 -13.45 8.07
N ILE A 88 2.88 -14.34 7.23
CA ILE A 88 3.12 -14.29 5.78
C ILE A 88 2.61 -12.96 5.18
N ARG A 89 1.44 -12.47 5.62
CA ARG A 89 0.94 -11.15 5.19
C ARG A 89 1.83 -10.02 5.68
N LEU A 90 2.26 -10.04 6.94
CA LEU A 90 3.19 -9.04 7.48
C LEU A 90 4.51 -9.02 6.70
N LYS A 91 5.04 -10.19 6.34
CA LYS A 91 6.23 -10.31 5.47
C LYS A 91 5.98 -9.69 4.10
N LYS A 92 4.81 -9.91 3.49
CA LYS A 92 4.44 -9.29 2.21
C LYS A 92 4.40 -7.76 2.33
N PHE A 93 3.83 -7.22 3.41
CA PHE A 93 3.78 -5.78 3.64
C PHE A 93 5.16 -5.16 3.79
N TYR A 94 6.06 -5.82 4.53
CA TYR A 94 7.45 -5.40 4.66
C TYR A 94 8.23 -5.48 3.33
N GLY A 95 7.96 -6.52 2.54
CA GLY A 95 8.52 -6.65 1.19
C GLY A 95 8.09 -5.49 0.29
N PHE A 96 6.82 -5.09 0.36
CA PHE A 96 6.28 -3.97 -0.39
C PHE A 96 6.90 -2.62 0.03
N SER A 97 7.18 -2.39 1.32
CA SER A 97 7.80 -1.13 1.75
C SER A 97 9.26 -0.96 1.35
N SER A 98 9.92 -2.04 0.91
CA SER A 98 11.35 -2.06 0.58
C SER A 98 11.62 -2.13 -0.92
N GLY A 99 10.56 -2.28 -1.73
CA GLY A 99 10.61 -2.41 -3.19
C GLY A 99 10.37 -1.09 -3.91
#